data_AF-M5UQM5-F1
#
_entry.id   AF-M5UQM5-F1
#
_cell.length_a   1.000
_cell.length_b   1.000
_cell.length_c   1.000
_cell.angle_alpha   90.00
_cell.angle_beta   90.00
_cell.angle_gamma   90.00
#
_symmetry.space_group_name_H-M   'P 1'
#
loop_
_entity.id
_entity.type
_entity.pdbx_description
1 polymer ?
#
loop_
_entity_poly.entity_id
_entity_poly.type
_entity_poly.pdbx_seq_one_letter_code
_entity_poly.pdbx_strand_id
1 'polypeptide(L)'
;MLLLAIINSVATLAYLESPYYGKAFHFFYKIEYNSPGITILASMLPIVLFCFNGYLLRINEKLKSENAFFIVVFLISLSISFLFSARTFFFLIIANVIVLTLVRLCKMFLVSNKSVYYKFIIIFLTLFVLCLLLYLFLEKTYVGGRILNGIYSEKINHHIDYWNAVKKDFFVYPRMPVGPEYTFWYHNLFLDSHKTSGPITALLLYAYAFFIFVIACKSTFKRYYESFSYFHFYICFIPYLITTIPWESSESQMMALFSGLGALITTADTETTKEFG
;
A
#
# COMPACT_ATOMS: atom_id res chain seq x y z
N MET A 1 -3.33 -15.92 1.85
CA MET A 1 -2.52 -14.81 2.41
C MET A 1 -3.11 -14.27 3.70
N LEU A 2 -4.29 -13.64 3.67
CA LEU A 2 -4.90 -13.05 4.88
C LEU A 2 -5.08 -14.04 6.04
N LEU A 3 -5.58 -15.26 5.78
CA LEU A 3 -5.72 -16.29 6.82
C LEU A 3 -4.39 -16.63 7.50
N LEU A 4 -3.32 -16.76 6.72
CA LEU A 4 -1.97 -17.01 7.23
C LEU A 4 -1.49 -15.82 8.09
N ALA A 5 -1.79 -14.60 7.67
CA ALA A 5 -1.50 -13.40 8.46
C ALA A 5 -2.25 -13.41 9.80
N ILE A 6 -3.53 -13.77 9.81
CA ILE A 6 -4.34 -13.89 11.03
C ILE A 6 -3.73 -14.92 11.98
N ILE A 7 -3.48 -16.14 11.49
CA ILE A 7 -2.93 -17.24 12.31
C ILE A 7 -1.60 -16.83 12.93
N ASN A 8 -0.66 -16.28 12.15
CA ASN A 8 0.63 -15.87 12.66
C ASN A 8 0.55 -14.63 13.58
N SER A 9 -0.43 -13.74 13.39
CA SER A 9 -0.66 -12.62 14.31
C SER A 9 -1.17 -13.10 15.67
N VAL A 10 -2.12 -14.04 15.68
CA VAL A 10 -2.61 -14.67 16.92
C VAL A 10 -1.49 -15.44 17.62
N ALA A 11 -0.69 -16.19 16.86
CA ALA A 11 0.45 -16.90 17.41
C ALA A 11 1.49 -15.91 17.99
N THR A 12 1.75 -14.79 17.32
CA THR A 12 2.65 -13.74 17.84
C THR A 12 2.16 -13.21 19.19
N LEU A 13 0.86 -12.94 19.33
CA LEU A 13 0.26 -12.48 20.60
C LEU A 13 0.37 -13.53 21.71
N ALA A 14 0.26 -14.81 21.36
CA ALA A 14 0.30 -15.90 22.33
C ALA A 14 1.72 -16.26 22.80
N TYR A 15 2.71 -16.12 21.93
CA TYR A 15 4.07 -16.64 22.16
C TYR A 15 5.15 -15.56 22.33
N LEU A 16 4.87 -14.30 21.99
CA LEU A 16 5.85 -13.21 22.12
C LEU A 16 5.28 -12.07 22.98
N GLU A 17 6.19 -11.37 23.66
CA GLU A 17 5.87 -10.14 24.38
C GLU A 17 5.99 -8.91 23.47
N SER A 18 5.13 -7.91 23.71
CA SER A 18 5.21 -6.63 23.01
C SER A 18 6.53 -5.89 23.34
N PRO A 19 7.09 -5.07 22.43
CA PRO A 19 6.58 -4.67 21.12
C PRO A 19 6.91 -5.65 19.98
N TYR A 20 5.96 -5.80 19.04
CA TYR A 20 6.02 -6.73 17.90
C TYR A 20 6.63 -6.13 16.62
N TYR A 21 7.08 -4.87 16.67
CA TYR A 21 7.72 -4.27 15.50
C TYR A 21 9.01 -5.00 15.16
N GLY A 22 9.10 -5.53 13.94
CA GLY A 22 10.23 -6.36 13.49
C GLY A 22 10.20 -7.80 14.00
N LYS A 23 9.21 -8.21 14.81
CA LYS A 23 9.15 -9.54 15.44
C LYS A 23 7.78 -10.19 15.27
N ALA A 24 7.75 -11.45 14.87
CA ALA A 24 6.55 -12.25 14.72
C ALA A 24 6.85 -13.72 15.02
N PHE A 25 5.83 -14.49 15.35
CA PHE A 25 5.93 -15.92 15.60
C PHE A 25 5.28 -16.72 14.48
N HIS A 26 6.04 -17.64 13.86
CA HIS A 26 5.55 -18.45 12.75
C HIS A 26 4.87 -19.69 13.32
N PHE A 27 3.54 -19.78 13.18
CA PHE A 27 2.76 -20.84 13.84
C PHE A 27 3.21 -22.26 13.44
N PHE A 28 3.42 -22.51 12.14
CA PHE A 28 3.78 -23.86 11.66
C PHE A 28 5.20 -24.29 12.02
N TYR A 29 6.19 -23.41 11.86
CA TYR A 29 7.59 -23.71 12.16
C TYR A 29 7.96 -23.48 13.63
N LYS A 30 7.09 -22.85 14.42
CA LYS A 30 7.31 -22.53 15.85
C LYS A 30 8.60 -21.74 16.12
N ILE A 31 8.91 -20.79 15.24
CA ILE A 31 10.11 -19.94 15.33
C ILE A 31 9.75 -18.45 15.28
N GLU A 32 10.58 -17.62 15.89
CA GLU A 32 10.53 -16.17 15.72
C GLU A 32 11.06 -15.77 14.33
N TYR A 33 10.44 -14.76 13.72
CA TYR A 33 10.82 -14.22 12.43
C TYR A 33 10.40 -12.75 12.28
N ASN A 34 10.76 -12.12 11.17
CA ASN A 34 10.47 -10.72 10.91
C ASN A 34 8.99 -10.47 10.56
N SER A 35 8.34 -9.56 11.28
CA SER A 35 6.92 -9.22 11.07
C SER A 35 6.49 -8.49 9.78
N PRO A 36 7.36 -7.80 9.01
CA PRO A 36 6.94 -7.14 7.76
C PRO A 36 6.22 -8.05 6.77
N GLY A 37 6.61 -9.32 6.68
CA GLY A 37 5.94 -10.32 5.83
C GLY A 37 4.46 -10.52 6.19
N ILE A 38 4.11 -10.54 7.48
CA ILE A 38 2.70 -10.66 7.92
C ILE A 38 1.89 -9.45 7.45
N THR A 39 2.48 -8.25 7.52
CA THR A 39 1.78 -7.00 7.19
C THR A 39 1.50 -6.89 5.69
N ILE A 40 2.38 -7.44 4.84
CA ILE A 40 2.12 -7.64 3.41
C ILE A 40 0.93 -8.56 3.23
N LEU A 41 0.99 -9.76 3.81
CA LEU A 41 -0.07 -10.77 3.66
C LEU A 41 -1.44 -10.26 4.13
N ALA A 42 -1.47 -9.41 5.16
CA ALA A 42 -2.69 -8.80 5.68
C ALA A 42 -3.22 -7.67 4.79
N SER A 43 -2.35 -6.85 4.21
CA SER A 43 -2.76 -5.63 3.49
C SER A 43 -3.08 -5.82 2.01
N MET A 44 -2.65 -6.92 1.38
CA MET A 44 -2.89 -7.13 -0.05
C MET A 44 -4.38 -7.19 -0.41
N LEU A 45 -5.13 -8.05 0.27
CA LEU A 45 -6.55 -8.23 0.00
C LEU A 45 -7.37 -6.95 0.18
N PRO A 46 -7.26 -6.20 1.30
CA PRO A 46 -8.00 -4.95 1.44
C PRO A 46 -7.57 -3.91 0.40
N ILE A 47 -6.29 -3.82 -0.02
CA ILE A 47 -5.88 -2.88 -1.10
C ILE A 47 -6.58 -3.24 -2.42
N VAL A 48 -6.58 -4.52 -2.80
CA VAL A 48 -7.28 -4.99 -4.01
C VAL A 48 -8.78 -4.68 -3.93
N LEU A 49 -9.43 -5.05 -2.82
CA LEU A 49 -10.87 -4.79 -2.64
C LEU A 49 -11.18 -3.29 -2.62
N PHE A 50 -10.28 -2.47 -2.08
CA PHE A 50 -10.45 -1.02 -2.04
C PHE A 50 -10.43 -0.39 -3.43
N CYS A 51 -9.51 -0.81 -4.30
CA CYS A 51 -9.31 -0.21 -5.62
C CYS A 51 -10.27 -0.75 -6.69
N PHE A 52 -10.56 -2.06 -6.67
CA PHE A 52 -11.36 -2.69 -7.72
C PHE A 52 -12.85 -2.65 -7.47
N ASN A 53 -13.25 -2.61 -6.20
CA ASN A 53 -14.64 -2.87 -5.86
C ASN A 53 -15.49 -1.58 -5.74
N GLY A 54 -14.94 -0.43 -6.11
CA GLY A 54 -15.70 0.80 -6.44
C GLY A 54 -16.63 1.35 -5.34
N TYR A 55 -16.58 0.82 -4.12
CA TYR A 55 -17.61 1.03 -3.09
C TYR A 55 -17.70 2.46 -2.57
N LEU A 56 -16.64 3.25 -2.73
CA LEU A 56 -16.64 4.63 -2.25
C LEU A 56 -17.41 5.60 -3.15
N LEU A 57 -17.67 5.23 -4.41
CA LEU A 57 -18.41 6.05 -5.38
C LEU A 57 -19.85 5.59 -5.61
N ARG A 58 -20.21 4.37 -5.18
CA ARG A 58 -21.54 3.78 -5.34
C ARG A 58 -22.15 3.31 -4.01
N ILE A 59 -22.11 4.15 -2.98
CA ILE A 59 -22.99 3.96 -1.81
C ILE A 59 -24.40 4.38 -2.23
N ASN A 60 -25.02 3.57 -3.08
CA ASN A 60 -26.47 3.58 -3.22
C ASN A 60 -26.95 2.14 -3.04
N GLU A 61 -27.93 2.01 -2.14
CA GLU A 61 -28.76 0.83 -1.88
C GLU A 61 -28.14 -0.31 -1.04
N LYS A 62 -28.69 -0.43 0.19
CA LYS A 62 -28.62 -1.54 1.18
C LYS A 62 -27.23 -2.13 1.50
N LEU A 63 -27.03 -2.51 2.76
CA LEU A 63 -25.82 -3.23 3.18
C LEU A 63 -25.82 -4.63 2.54
N LYS A 64 -25.18 -4.77 1.38
CA LYS A 64 -25.00 -6.07 0.73
C LYS A 64 -23.92 -6.88 1.46
N SER A 65 -23.94 -8.20 1.31
CA SER A 65 -23.00 -9.13 1.96
C SER A 65 -21.54 -8.83 1.59
N GLU A 66 -21.29 -8.32 0.38
CA GLU A 66 -19.95 -7.95 -0.08
C GLU A 66 -19.39 -6.75 0.69
N ASN A 67 -20.25 -5.80 1.09
CA ASN A 67 -19.85 -4.65 1.90
C ASN A 67 -19.47 -5.08 3.32
N ALA A 68 -20.27 -5.98 3.91
CA ALA A 68 -19.97 -6.55 5.21
C ALA A 68 -18.64 -7.33 5.18
N PHE A 69 -18.43 -8.16 4.15
CA PHE A 69 -17.18 -8.88 3.95
C PHE A 69 -15.98 -7.93 3.84
N PHE A 70 -16.08 -6.88 3.02
CA PHE A 70 -15.01 -5.89 2.87
C PHE A 70 -14.68 -5.20 4.20
N ILE A 71 -15.69 -4.73 4.95
CA ILE A 71 -15.47 -4.06 6.24
C ILE A 71 -14.76 -4.99 7.22
N VAL A 72 -15.18 -6.26 7.30
CA VAL A 72 -14.54 -7.25 8.17
C VAL A 72 -13.09 -7.47 7.78
N VAL A 73 -12.81 -7.71 6.48
CA VAL A 73 -11.45 -7.89 5.96
C VAL A 73 -10.59 -6.66 6.24
N PHE A 74 -11.14 -5.46 6.02
CA PHE A 74 -10.45 -4.20 6.23
C PHE A 74 -10.08 -3.99 7.70
N LEU A 75 -11.02 -4.22 8.63
CA LEU A 75 -10.79 -4.07 10.07
C LEU A 75 -9.77 -5.07 10.62
N ILE A 76 -9.80 -6.32 10.14
CA ILE A 76 -8.79 -7.33 10.50
C ILE A 76 -7.40 -6.86 10.04
N SER A 77 -7.31 -6.40 8.79
CA SER A 77 -6.03 -5.98 8.19
C SER A 77 -5.46 -4.72 8.84
N LEU A 78 -6.34 -3.79 9.22
CA LEU A 78 -6.00 -2.60 9.98
C LEU A 78 -5.47 -2.97 11.38
N SER A 79 -6.13 -3.91 12.06
CA SER A 79 -5.71 -4.42 13.38
C SER A 79 -4.35 -5.09 13.31
N ILE A 80 -4.12 -5.97 12.32
CA ILE A 80 -2.81 -6.62 12.13
C ILE A 80 -1.73 -5.58 11.81
N SER A 81 -2.03 -4.62 10.92
CA SER A 81 -1.08 -3.55 10.59
C SER A 81 -0.76 -2.67 11.79
N PHE A 82 -1.74 -2.41 12.67
CA PHE A 82 -1.54 -1.69 13.92
C PHE A 82 -0.63 -2.48 14.87
N LEU A 83 -0.92 -3.77 15.08
CA LEU A 83 -0.17 -4.68 15.94
C LEU A 83 1.33 -4.68 15.61
N PHE A 84 1.66 -4.73 14.32
CA PHE A 84 3.03 -4.74 13.83
C PHE A 84 3.59 -3.35 13.48
N SER A 85 2.83 -2.29 13.74
CA SER A 85 3.23 -0.91 13.46
C SER A 85 3.63 -0.64 11.99
N ALA A 86 2.86 -1.19 11.06
CA ALA A 86 3.08 -1.12 9.62
C ALA A 86 2.65 0.23 9.02
N ARG A 87 3.54 1.23 9.06
CA ARG A 87 3.26 2.62 8.63
C ARG A 87 2.70 2.76 7.21
N THR A 88 3.23 1.99 6.25
CA THR A 88 2.87 2.12 4.82
C THR A 88 1.38 1.90 4.56
N PHE A 89 0.79 0.88 5.18
CA PHE A 89 -0.63 0.61 5.00
C PHE A 89 -1.49 1.75 5.54
N PHE A 90 -1.14 2.30 6.72
CA PHE A 90 -1.83 3.47 7.28
C PHE A 90 -1.75 4.69 6.37
N PHE A 91 -0.58 5.01 5.81
CA PHE A 91 -0.43 6.12 4.88
C PHE A 91 -1.31 5.97 3.65
N LEU A 92 -1.35 4.76 3.06
CA LEU A 92 -2.21 4.49 1.91
C LEU A 92 -3.68 4.68 2.25
N ILE A 93 -4.14 4.15 3.39
CA ILE A 93 -5.53 4.33 3.81
C ILE A 93 -5.87 5.80 4.03
N ILE A 94 -5.01 6.54 4.74
CA ILE A 94 -5.21 7.97 5.01
C ILE A 94 -5.28 8.75 3.69
N ALA A 95 -4.32 8.55 2.79
CA ALA A 95 -4.28 9.22 1.49
C ALA A 95 -5.55 8.95 0.68
N ASN A 96 -6.00 7.69 0.67
CA ASN A 96 -7.23 7.32 0.00
C ASN A 96 -8.46 7.99 0.63
N VAL A 97 -8.62 7.97 1.95
CA VAL A 97 -9.74 8.64 2.65
C VAL A 97 -9.80 10.12 2.32
N ILE A 98 -8.66 10.80 2.27
CA ILE A 98 -8.57 12.21 1.86
C ILE A 98 -9.05 12.38 0.41
N VAL A 99 -8.51 11.60 -0.54
CA VAL A 99 -8.89 11.67 -1.95
C VAL A 99 -10.39 11.44 -2.14
N LEU A 100 -10.97 10.48 -1.43
CA LEU A 100 -12.39 10.15 -1.53
C LEU A 100 -13.28 11.25 -0.98
N THR A 101 -12.85 11.85 0.12
CA THR A 101 -13.52 13.01 0.71
C THR A 101 -13.49 14.18 -0.27
N LEU A 102 -12.34 14.44 -0.91
CA LEU A 102 -12.20 15.46 -1.95
C LEU A 102 -13.10 15.18 -3.15
N VAL A 103 -13.13 13.94 -3.68
CA VAL A 103 -13.98 13.60 -4.83
C VAL A 103 -15.47 13.82 -4.50
N ARG A 104 -15.92 13.44 -3.31
CA ARG A 104 -17.31 13.67 -2.88
C ARG A 104 -17.62 15.14 -2.73
N LEU A 105 -16.73 15.90 -2.09
CA LEU A 105 -16.86 17.35 -1.94
C LEU A 105 -16.88 18.05 -3.30
N CYS A 106 -16.06 17.63 -4.26
CA CYS A 106 -16.07 18.14 -5.64
C CYS A 106 -17.38 17.84 -6.36
N LYS A 107 -17.95 16.63 -6.20
CA LYS A 107 -19.29 16.33 -6.76
C LYS A 107 -20.37 17.23 -6.15
N MET A 108 -20.34 17.43 -4.84
CA MET A 108 -21.26 18.36 -4.16
C MET A 108 -21.04 19.82 -4.59
N PHE A 109 -19.79 20.23 -4.83
CA PHE A 109 -19.43 21.54 -5.34
C PHE A 109 -20.06 21.80 -6.71
N LEU A 110 -20.00 20.81 -7.61
CA LEU A 110 -20.54 20.91 -8.98
C LEU A 110 -22.07 21.02 -9.01
N VAL A 111 -22.77 20.39 -8.07
CA VAL A 111 -24.26 20.37 -8.03
C VAL A 111 -24.84 21.59 -7.29
N SER A 112 -24.09 22.19 -6.35
CA SER A 112 -24.60 23.26 -5.49
C SER A 112 -24.67 24.62 -6.19
N ASN A 113 -25.74 25.39 -5.97
CA ASN A 113 -25.88 26.78 -6.45
C ASN A 113 -25.35 27.84 -5.47
N LYS A 114 -24.66 27.44 -4.39
CA LYS A 114 -24.10 28.37 -3.40
C LYS A 114 -22.89 29.14 -3.95
N SER A 115 -22.50 30.24 -3.30
CA SER A 115 -21.33 31.03 -3.70
C SER A 115 -20.04 30.21 -3.65
N VAL A 116 -19.09 30.51 -4.54
CA VAL A 116 -17.78 29.83 -4.61
C VAL A 116 -17.05 29.90 -3.27
N TYR A 117 -17.08 31.06 -2.61
CA TYR A 117 -16.47 31.28 -1.30
C TYR A 117 -17.06 30.36 -0.21
N TYR A 118 -18.39 30.22 -0.16
CA TYR A 118 -19.05 29.34 0.80
C TYR A 118 -18.65 27.87 0.60
N LYS A 119 -18.58 27.42 -0.65
CA LYS A 119 -18.15 26.05 -0.98
C LYS A 119 -16.68 25.82 -0.60
N PHE A 120 -15.81 26.78 -0.86
CA PHE A 120 -14.39 26.70 -0.50
C PHE A 120 -14.20 26.59 1.02
N ILE A 121 -14.94 27.40 1.80
CA ILE A 121 -14.92 27.36 3.27
C ILE A 121 -15.32 25.98 3.79
N ILE A 122 -16.39 25.38 3.25
CA ILE A 122 -16.82 24.03 3.65
C ILE A 122 -15.76 22.98 3.34
N ILE A 123 -15.16 23.02 2.15
CA ILE A 123 -14.11 22.07 1.76
C ILE A 123 -12.93 22.19 2.72
N PHE A 124 -12.47 23.42 2.95
CA PHE A 124 -11.37 23.69 3.85
C PHE A 124 -11.66 23.22 5.28
N LEU A 125 -12.83 23.54 5.83
CA LEU A 125 -13.23 23.13 7.18
C LEU A 125 -13.31 21.61 7.30
N THR A 126 -13.87 20.92 6.30
CA THR A 126 -13.98 19.46 6.30
C THR A 126 -12.60 18.80 6.28
N LEU A 127 -11.69 19.30 5.43
CA LEU A 127 -10.31 18.81 5.37
C LEU A 127 -9.55 19.11 6.67
N PHE A 128 -9.75 20.30 7.25
CA PHE A 128 -9.13 20.68 8.51
C PHE A 128 -9.55 19.75 9.65
N VAL A 129 -10.86 19.51 9.80
CA VAL A 129 -11.38 18.59 10.82
C VAL A 129 -10.87 17.17 10.60
N LEU A 130 -10.85 16.70 9.35
CA LEU A 130 -10.32 15.37 9.00
C LEU A 130 -8.84 15.24 9.39
N CYS A 131 -7.99 16.21 9.00
CA CYS A 131 -6.57 16.23 9.34
C CYS A 131 -6.34 16.33 10.84
N LEU A 132 -7.14 17.12 11.56
CA LEU A 132 -7.05 17.25 13.01
C LEU A 132 -7.39 15.92 13.72
N LEU A 133 -8.47 15.25 13.31
CA LEU A 133 -8.84 13.95 13.88
C LEU A 133 -7.76 12.90 13.63
N LEU A 134 -7.18 12.88 12.43
CA LEU A 134 -6.07 12.00 12.10
C LEU A 134 -4.83 12.29 12.94
N TYR A 135 -4.47 13.57 13.12
CA TYR A 135 -3.36 13.98 13.96
C TYR A 135 -3.54 13.53 15.41
N LEU A 136 -4.71 13.83 16.02
CA LEU A 136 -5.01 13.46 17.41
C LEU A 136 -5.02 11.94 17.62
N PHE A 137 -5.48 11.17 16.63
CA PHE A 137 -5.39 9.72 16.66
C PHE A 137 -3.93 9.25 16.60
N LEU A 138 -3.15 9.77 15.66
CA LEU A 138 -1.75 9.37 15.47
C LEU A 138 -0.90 9.71 16.70
N GLU A 139 -0.98 10.94 17.22
CA GLU A 139 -0.19 11.43 18.35
C GLU A 139 -0.18 10.48 19.56
N LYS A 140 -1.30 9.81 19.84
CA LYS A 140 -1.45 8.88 20.98
C LYS A 140 -0.96 7.46 20.72
N THR A 141 -0.56 7.13 19.50
CA THR A 141 -0.21 5.77 19.10
C THR A 141 1.28 5.61 18.88
N TYR A 142 1.82 4.43 19.18
CA TYR A 142 3.22 4.12 18.86
C TYR A 142 3.51 4.25 17.36
N VAL A 143 2.54 3.87 16.50
CA VAL A 143 2.61 4.08 15.04
C VAL A 143 2.73 5.56 14.71
N GLY A 144 1.93 6.41 15.33
CA GLY A 144 2.00 7.85 15.12
C GLY A 144 3.25 8.48 15.71
N GLY A 145 3.78 8.00 16.83
CA GLY A 145 5.12 8.39 17.31
C GLY A 145 6.21 8.07 16.28
N ARG A 146 6.13 6.91 15.61
CA ARG A 146 7.04 6.54 14.51
C ARG A 146 6.77 7.30 13.20
N ILE A 147 5.60 7.90 13.06
CA ILE A 147 5.25 8.77 11.93
C ILE A 147 5.66 10.21 12.21
N LEU A 148 5.46 10.74 13.41
CA LEU A 148 5.77 12.13 13.74
C LEU A 148 7.27 12.32 13.97
N ASN A 149 7.91 11.35 14.63
CA ASN A 149 9.32 11.42 15.02
C ASN A 149 10.22 10.56 14.13
N GLY A 150 9.71 10.06 12.99
CA GLY A 150 10.52 9.34 12.03
C GLY A 150 11.54 10.28 11.38
N ILE A 151 12.80 9.87 11.31
CA ILE A 151 13.83 10.61 10.56
C ILE A 151 13.62 10.34 9.07
N TYR A 152 12.66 11.05 8.47
CA TYR A 152 12.33 10.90 7.05
C TYR A 152 13.46 11.33 6.13
N SER A 153 14.26 12.29 6.58
CA SER A 153 15.48 12.72 5.90
C SER A 153 16.46 11.57 5.73
N GLU A 154 16.67 10.72 6.74
CA GLU A 154 17.48 9.51 6.63
C GLU A 154 16.89 8.56 5.59
N LYS A 155 15.59 8.27 5.63
CA LYS A 155 14.96 7.39 4.61
C LYS A 155 15.09 7.92 3.18
N ILE A 156 14.94 9.23 2.98
CA ILE A 156 15.09 9.89 1.67
C ILE A 156 16.55 9.87 1.25
N ASN A 157 17.46 10.23 2.15
CA ASN A 157 18.90 10.14 1.92
C ASN A 157 19.30 8.71 1.61
N HIS A 158 18.73 7.69 2.24
CA HIS A 158 18.96 6.29 1.89
C HIS A 158 18.46 5.94 0.49
N HIS A 159 17.35 6.51 0.02
CA HIS A 159 16.93 6.33 -1.37
C HIS A 159 17.89 7.05 -2.33
N ILE A 160 18.37 8.24 -1.99
CA ILE A 160 19.31 9.02 -2.80
C ILE A 160 20.67 8.32 -2.84
N ASP A 161 21.19 7.91 -1.69
CA ASP A 161 22.43 7.15 -1.53
C ASP A 161 22.34 5.81 -2.24
N TYR A 162 21.17 5.15 -2.22
CA TYR A 162 20.91 3.98 -3.04
C TYR A 162 21.07 4.30 -4.54
N TRP A 163 20.37 5.31 -5.05
CA TRP A 163 20.47 5.67 -6.47
C TRP A 163 21.88 6.15 -6.85
N ASN A 164 22.59 6.78 -5.93
CA ASN A 164 23.99 7.20 -6.10
C ASN A 164 24.95 6.01 -6.07
N ALA A 165 24.69 5.00 -5.23
CA ALA A 165 25.45 3.75 -5.18
C ALA A 165 25.24 2.94 -6.46
N VAL A 166 23.97 2.77 -6.90
CA VAL A 166 23.62 2.16 -8.19
C VAL A 166 24.25 2.91 -9.37
N LYS A 167 24.39 4.24 -9.29
CA LYS A 167 25.04 5.04 -10.34
C LYS A 167 26.55 4.84 -10.41
N LYS A 168 27.20 4.56 -9.28
CA LYS A 168 28.67 4.42 -9.19
C LYS A 168 29.12 2.97 -9.42
N ASP A 169 28.35 2.01 -8.93
CA ASP A 169 28.51 0.60 -9.16
C ASP A 169 27.10 0.00 -9.25
N PHE A 170 26.70 -0.41 -10.44
CA PHE A 170 25.34 -0.84 -10.79
C PHE A 170 24.78 -1.97 -9.89
N PHE A 171 25.60 -2.56 -9.01
CA PHE A 171 25.39 -3.82 -8.29
C PHE A 171 25.81 -3.83 -6.79
N VAL A 172 25.82 -2.69 -6.07
CA VAL A 172 26.19 -2.71 -4.63
C VAL A 172 25.01 -2.27 -3.74
N TYR A 173 24.61 -3.16 -2.84
CA TYR A 173 23.61 -2.88 -1.82
C TYR A 173 24.07 -1.78 -0.86
N PRO A 174 23.22 -0.79 -0.55
CA PRO A 174 23.51 0.15 0.53
C PRO A 174 23.47 -0.59 1.87
N ARG A 175 24.62 -0.67 2.54
CA ARG A 175 24.72 -1.07 3.95
C ARG A 175 24.39 0.14 4.80
N MET A 176 23.46 -0.01 5.73
CA MET A 176 23.10 1.01 6.71
C MET A 176 23.79 0.70 8.03
N PRO A 177 24.84 1.44 8.45
CA PRO A 177 25.34 1.34 9.81
C PRO A 177 24.28 1.90 10.77
N VAL A 178 23.86 1.08 11.74
CA VAL A 178 22.99 1.45 12.85
C VAL A 178 23.81 1.34 14.13
N GLY A 179 24.36 2.48 14.56
CA GLY A 179 25.34 2.52 15.65
C GLY A 179 26.72 1.99 15.23
N PRO A 180 27.64 1.82 16.19
CA PRO A 180 29.02 1.43 15.92
C PRO A 180 29.20 -0.04 15.50
N GLU A 181 28.21 -0.92 15.72
CA GLU A 181 28.41 -2.38 15.60
C GLU A 181 27.46 -3.10 14.62
N TYR A 182 26.35 -2.49 14.20
CA TYR A 182 25.35 -3.17 13.37
C TYR A 182 25.25 -2.57 11.98
N THR A 183 25.21 -3.40 10.94
CA THR A 183 24.87 -2.99 9.58
C THR A 183 23.62 -3.73 9.10
N PHE A 184 22.58 -2.97 8.74
CA PHE A 184 21.36 -3.52 8.15
C PHE A 184 21.37 -3.28 6.64
N TRP A 185 20.75 -4.20 5.90
CA TRP A 185 20.55 -4.05 4.47
C TRP A 185 19.19 -3.41 4.20
N TYR A 186 19.13 -2.50 3.24
CA TYR A 186 17.86 -1.92 2.80
C TYR A 186 17.13 -2.91 1.89
N HIS A 187 15.87 -3.22 2.20
CA HIS A 187 15.07 -4.25 1.53
C HIS A 187 13.76 -3.66 1.00
N ASN A 188 13.50 -3.82 -0.29
CA ASN A 188 12.21 -3.59 -0.97
C ASN A 188 12.05 -4.61 -2.10
N LEU A 189 10.88 -4.73 -2.74
CA LEU A 189 10.64 -5.79 -3.75
C LEU A 189 11.69 -5.81 -4.86
N PHE A 190 12.01 -4.63 -5.40
CA PHE A 190 12.93 -4.49 -6.51
C PHE A 190 14.37 -4.78 -6.08
N LEU A 191 14.73 -4.42 -4.86
CA LEU A 191 16.02 -4.70 -4.26
C LEU A 191 16.18 -6.17 -3.90
N ASP A 192 15.14 -6.83 -3.40
CA ASP A 192 15.19 -8.24 -3.08
C ASP A 192 15.25 -9.07 -4.36
N SER A 193 14.52 -8.67 -5.41
CA SER A 193 14.64 -9.25 -6.76
C SER A 193 16.06 -9.16 -7.32
N HIS A 194 16.76 -8.05 -7.05
CA HIS A 194 18.18 -7.93 -7.40
C HIS A 194 19.04 -8.93 -6.63
N LYS A 195 18.71 -9.20 -5.36
CA LYS A 195 19.51 -10.05 -4.44
C LYS A 195 19.42 -11.50 -4.88
N THR A 196 18.19 -11.91 -5.15
CA THR A 196 17.82 -13.30 -5.38
C THR A 196 18.02 -13.70 -6.83
N SER A 197 17.66 -12.81 -7.76
CA SER A 197 17.53 -13.12 -9.18
C SER A 197 18.48 -12.30 -10.06
N GLY A 198 19.32 -11.48 -9.43
CA GLY A 198 20.30 -10.67 -10.11
C GLY A 198 19.73 -9.38 -10.72
N PRO A 199 20.63 -8.52 -11.18
CA PRO A 199 20.30 -7.15 -11.56
C PRO A 199 19.49 -6.99 -12.84
N ILE A 200 19.71 -7.87 -13.81
CA ILE A 200 18.97 -7.85 -15.08
C ILE A 200 17.48 -8.08 -14.76
N THR A 201 17.18 -9.03 -13.87
CA THR A 201 15.83 -9.31 -13.40
C THR A 201 15.20 -8.10 -12.71
N ALA A 202 15.94 -7.42 -11.83
CA ALA A 202 15.47 -6.21 -11.17
C ALA A 202 15.19 -5.07 -12.17
N LEU A 203 16.08 -4.86 -13.15
CA LEU A 203 15.89 -3.85 -14.21
C LEU A 203 14.66 -4.16 -15.06
N LEU A 204 14.49 -5.42 -15.46
CA LEU A 204 13.29 -5.86 -16.19
C LEU A 204 12.03 -5.62 -15.37
N LEU A 205 12.07 -5.85 -14.06
CA LEU A 205 10.95 -5.58 -13.16
C LEU A 205 10.63 -4.08 -13.05
N TYR A 206 11.65 -3.21 -12.96
CA TYR A 206 11.45 -1.76 -13.00
C TYR A 206 10.85 -1.30 -14.34
N ALA A 207 11.38 -1.80 -15.45
CA ALA A 207 10.89 -1.47 -16.78
C ALA A 207 9.45 -1.96 -16.98
N TYR A 208 9.15 -3.19 -16.55
CA TYR A 208 7.80 -3.75 -16.56
C TYR A 208 6.85 -2.93 -15.68
N ALA A 209 7.28 -2.53 -14.48
CA ALA A 209 6.47 -1.73 -13.59
C ALA A 209 6.10 -0.37 -14.18
N PHE A 210 7.09 0.31 -14.76
CA PHE A 210 6.87 1.57 -15.45
C PHE A 210 5.98 1.41 -16.69
N PHE A 211 6.22 0.38 -17.49
CA PHE A 211 5.43 0.07 -18.68
C PHE A 211 3.95 -0.14 -18.36
N ILE A 212 3.65 -1.00 -17.37
CA ILE A 212 2.27 -1.23 -16.94
C ILE A 212 1.64 0.04 -16.37
N PHE A 213 2.38 0.84 -15.60
CA PHE A 213 1.90 2.12 -15.09
C PHE A 213 1.51 3.08 -16.23
N VAL A 214 2.35 3.19 -17.28
CA VAL A 214 2.06 4.01 -18.46
C VAL A 214 0.81 3.50 -19.20
N ILE A 215 0.67 2.18 -19.37
CA ILE A 215 -0.53 1.60 -19.99
C ILE A 215 -1.78 1.92 -19.16
N ALA A 216 -1.76 1.65 -17.85
CA ALA A 216 -2.90 1.92 -16.97
C ALA A 216 -3.29 3.42 -16.99
N CYS A 217 -2.29 4.31 -17.01
CA CYS A 217 -2.47 5.75 -17.12
C CYS A 217 -3.13 6.12 -18.47
N LYS A 218 -2.58 5.64 -19.59
CA LYS A 218 -3.13 5.86 -20.94
C LYS A 218 -4.57 5.36 -21.07
N SER A 219 -4.86 4.16 -20.58
CA SER A 219 -6.19 3.57 -20.60
C SER A 219 -7.19 4.33 -19.72
N THR A 220 -6.74 4.91 -18.61
CA THR A 220 -7.56 5.80 -17.78
C THR A 220 -7.98 7.06 -18.53
N PHE A 221 -7.08 7.69 -19.31
CA PHE A 221 -7.44 8.85 -20.14
C PHE A 221 -8.44 8.52 -21.25
N LYS A 222 -8.54 7.24 -21.67
CA LYS A 222 -9.58 6.76 -22.59
C LYS A 222 -10.97 6.56 -21.95
N ARG A 223 -11.13 6.93 -20.67
CA ARG A 223 -12.41 7.01 -19.91
C ARG A 223 -13.13 5.68 -19.60
N TYR A 224 -12.43 4.55 -19.57
CA TYR A 224 -13.03 3.30 -19.08
C TYR A 224 -13.01 3.26 -17.55
N TYR A 225 -14.16 2.96 -16.93
CA TYR A 225 -14.30 2.89 -15.47
C TYR A 225 -13.38 1.84 -14.85
N GLU A 226 -13.25 0.67 -15.49
CA GLU A 226 -12.38 -0.42 -15.05
C GLU A 226 -10.91 -0.02 -15.12
N SER A 227 -10.49 0.67 -16.19
CA SER A 227 -9.12 1.18 -16.32
C SER A 227 -8.73 2.17 -15.21
N PHE A 228 -9.68 2.97 -14.72
CA PHE A 228 -9.43 3.84 -13.57
C PHE A 228 -9.17 3.05 -12.29
N SER A 229 -9.90 1.96 -12.05
CA SER A 229 -9.67 1.06 -10.90
C SER A 229 -8.29 0.40 -10.96
N TYR A 230 -7.86 -0.05 -12.14
CA TYR A 230 -6.50 -0.56 -12.34
C TYR A 230 -5.45 0.53 -12.06
N PHE A 231 -5.63 1.74 -12.60
CA PHE A 231 -4.69 2.83 -12.34
C PHE A 231 -4.61 3.23 -10.87
N HIS A 232 -5.76 3.32 -10.20
CA HIS A 232 -5.84 3.57 -8.76
C HIS A 232 -5.14 2.50 -7.94
N PHE A 233 -5.32 1.23 -8.31
CA PHE A 233 -4.59 0.13 -7.69
C PHE A 233 -3.08 0.33 -7.82
N TYR A 234 -2.55 0.66 -9.00
CA TYR A 234 -1.11 0.86 -9.20
C TYR A 234 -0.55 2.05 -8.42
N ILE A 235 -1.32 3.14 -8.30
CA ILE A 235 -0.97 4.28 -7.43
C ILE A 235 -0.88 3.85 -5.97
N CYS A 236 -1.70 2.91 -5.51
CA CYS A 236 -1.60 2.38 -4.15
C CYS A 236 -0.48 1.34 -4.01
N PHE A 237 -0.35 0.47 -5.00
CA PHE A 237 0.47 -0.73 -4.95
C PHE A 237 1.96 -0.45 -5.17
N ILE A 238 2.33 0.44 -6.10
CA ILE A 238 3.75 0.76 -6.35
C ILE A 238 4.40 1.40 -5.12
N PRO A 239 3.84 2.45 -4.49
CA PRO A 239 4.38 2.98 -3.24
C PRO A 239 4.40 1.92 -2.13
N TYR A 240 3.42 1.02 -2.10
CA TYR A 240 3.42 -0.11 -1.17
C TYR A 240 4.64 -1.02 -1.39
N LEU A 241 4.94 -1.38 -2.64
CA LEU A 241 6.10 -2.21 -3.02
C LEU A 241 7.44 -1.55 -2.71
N ILE A 242 7.54 -0.24 -2.88
CA ILE A 242 8.78 0.51 -2.67
C ILE A 242 9.07 0.69 -1.18
N THR A 243 8.03 0.90 -0.37
CA THR A 243 8.19 1.30 1.03
C THR A 243 8.04 0.16 2.03
N THR A 244 7.46 -0.96 1.62
CA THR A 244 7.39 -2.17 2.45
C THR A 244 8.65 -2.98 2.25
N ILE A 245 9.16 -3.56 3.34
CA ILE A 245 10.26 -4.52 3.32
C ILE A 245 9.66 -5.90 3.03
N PRO A 246 9.82 -6.47 1.82
CA PRO A 246 9.46 -7.85 1.56
C PRO A 246 10.40 -8.77 2.31
N TRP A 247 9.86 -9.93 2.64
CA TRP A 247 10.64 -11.07 3.05
C TRP A 247 10.90 -11.96 1.82
N GLU A 248 11.99 -12.72 1.83
CA GLU A 248 12.43 -13.58 0.71
C GLU A 248 11.31 -14.54 0.23
N SER A 249 10.41 -15.01 1.11
CA SER A 249 9.28 -15.86 0.69
C SER A 249 8.04 -15.11 0.18
N SER A 250 7.93 -13.81 0.47
CA SER A 250 6.85 -12.96 -0.03
C SER A 250 7.20 -12.33 -1.38
N GLU A 251 8.48 -12.28 -1.75
CA GLU A 251 8.93 -11.72 -3.03
C GLU A 251 8.26 -12.41 -4.21
N SER A 252 8.31 -13.75 -4.27
CA SER A 252 7.69 -14.54 -5.33
C SER A 252 6.17 -14.34 -5.40
N GLN A 253 5.50 -14.18 -4.25
CA GLN A 253 4.06 -13.91 -4.18
C GLN A 253 3.73 -12.50 -4.71
N MET A 254 4.54 -11.50 -4.34
CA MET A 254 4.38 -10.14 -4.82
C MET A 254 4.70 -10.02 -6.31
N MET A 255 5.69 -10.77 -6.80
CA MET A 255 6.04 -10.88 -8.21
C MET A 255 4.95 -11.55 -9.03
N ALA A 256 4.41 -12.67 -8.56
CA ALA A 256 3.30 -13.37 -9.20
C ALA A 256 2.03 -12.51 -9.23
N LEU A 257 1.75 -11.78 -8.13
CA LEU A 257 0.64 -10.84 -8.08
C LEU A 257 0.85 -9.70 -9.07
N PHE A 258 2.06 -9.13 -9.11
CA PHE A 258 2.39 -8.02 -9.99
C PHE A 258 2.35 -8.40 -11.47
N SER A 259 2.90 -9.56 -11.83
CA SER A 259 2.87 -10.09 -13.19
C SER A 259 1.45 -10.42 -13.62
N GLY A 260 0.67 -11.09 -12.76
CA GLY A 260 -0.73 -11.41 -13.01
C GLY A 260 -1.61 -10.16 -13.22
N LEU A 261 -1.41 -9.13 -12.41
CA LEU A 261 -2.12 -7.85 -12.57
C LEU A 261 -1.71 -7.09 -13.83
N GLY A 262 -0.42 -7.10 -14.15
CA GLY A 262 0.05 -6.50 -15.40
C GLY A 262 -0.50 -7.24 -16.62
N ALA A 263 -0.54 -8.58 -16.58
CA ALA A 263 -1.18 -9.39 -17.61
C ALA A 263 -2.65 -9.00 -17.77
N LEU A 264 -3.42 -8.96 -16.68
CA LEU A 264 -4.83 -8.55 -16.70
C LEU A 264 -5.04 -7.18 -17.34
N ILE A 265 -4.18 -6.19 -17.07
CA ILE A 265 -4.28 -4.85 -17.67
C ILE A 265 -3.96 -4.89 -19.17
N THR A 266 -2.94 -5.65 -19.56
CA THR A 266 -2.52 -5.75 -20.97
C THR A 266 -3.50 -6.56 -21.82
N THR A 267 -4.24 -7.49 -21.21
CA THR A 267 -5.17 -8.39 -21.90
C THR A 267 -6.63 -8.05 -21.66
N ALA A 268 -6.96 -7.07 -20.82
CA ALA A 268 -8.31 -6.54 -20.69
C ALA A 268 -8.69 -5.86 -22.01
N ASP A 269 -9.26 -6.66 -22.91
CA ASP A 269 -9.65 -6.24 -24.24
C ASP A 269 -10.87 -5.32 -24.16
N THR A 270 -10.77 -4.15 -24.79
CA THR A 270 -11.78 -3.09 -24.76
C THR A 270 -12.89 -3.26 -25.81
N GLU A 271 -12.84 -4.32 -26.62
CA GLU A 271 -13.80 -4.53 -27.71
C GLU A 271 -14.97 -5.46 -27.35
N THR A 272 -14.90 -6.24 -26.26
CA THR A 272 -15.92 -7.25 -25.92
C THR A 272 -17.13 -6.71 -25.15
N THR A 273 -17.16 -5.43 -24.76
CA THR A 273 -18.33 -4.81 -24.09
C THR A 273 -19.32 -4.13 -25.04
N LYS A 274 -19.20 -4.35 -26.37
CA LYS A 274 -20.18 -3.87 -27.35
C LYS A 274 -21.28 -4.86 -27.72
N GLU A 275 -21.29 -6.07 -27.17
CA GLU A 275 -22.36 -7.03 -27.45
C GLU A 275 -22.89 -7.67 -26.16
N PHE A 276 -23.83 -6.98 -25.53
CA PHE A 276 -25.05 -7.61 -25.01
C PHE A 276 -26.16 -6.58 -25.14
N GLY A 277 -27.01 -6.77 -26.15
CA GLY A 277 -28.24 -6.01 -26.38
C GLY A 277 -29.33 -6.32 -25.36
#